data_AF-A0ABD3QIM9-F1
#
_entry.id   AF-A0ABD3QIM9-F1
#
_cell.length_a   1.000
_cell.length_b   1.000
_cell.length_c   1.000
_cell.angle_alpha   90.00
_cell.angle_beta   90.00
_cell.angle_gamma   90.00
#
_symmetry.space_group_name_H-M   'P 1'
#
loop_
_entity.id
_entity.type
_entity.pdbx_description
1 polymer ?
#
loop_
_entity_poly.entity_id
_entity_poly.type
_entity_poly.pdbx_seq_one_letter_code
_entity_poly.pdbx_strand_id
1 'polypeptide(L)'
;MMKLAVLAAAAGSAAAFAPAPMAKTSAVSLNAFADEIGALPPVGFWDPAGLSDGISQERFDEYRLAELKHGRVAQMAVLGYIAPETYRFGYDLTPDGSVSTSDIPNGLAAVAAVPFLGWVQIVAFVGCVETYGWFTSPTGVLDLPPDILAKRQTAELQHGRLAMLAFLELIRHDSQNLVQPGFDGYDHLITGLPFIYN
;
A
#
# COMPACT_ATOMS: atom_id res chain seq x y z
N MET A 1 0.20 -2.71 -54.62
CA MET A 1 1.00 -1.88 -53.69
C MET A 1 0.63 -2.03 -52.21
N MET A 2 -0.57 -2.50 -51.84
CA MET A 2 -1.00 -2.64 -50.43
C MET A 2 -0.51 -3.92 -49.69
N LYS A 3 0.09 -4.89 -50.41
CA LYS A 3 0.55 -6.17 -49.83
C LYS A 3 1.97 -6.13 -49.25
N LEU A 4 2.81 -5.16 -49.65
CA LEU A 4 4.18 -5.03 -49.12
C LEU A 4 4.24 -4.32 -47.76
N ALA A 5 3.30 -3.40 -47.49
CA ALA A 5 3.29 -2.62 -46.24
C ALA A 5 2.96 -3.48 -45.01
N VAL A 6 2.12 -4.51 -45.16
CA VAL A 6 1.72 -5.41 -44.07
C VAL A 6 2.88 -6.33 -43.64
N LEU A 7 3.76 -6.72 -44.58
CA LEU A 7 4.91 -7.58 -44.26
C LEU A 7 6.01 -6.80 -43.50
N ALA A 8 6.18 -5.51 -43.79
CA ALA A 8 7.13 -4.66 -43.09
C ALA A 8 6.71 -4.37 -41.63
N ALA A 9 5.40 -4.28 -41.36
CA ALA A 9 4.89 -4.12 -39.99
C ALA A 9 5.05 -5.39 -39.14
N ALA A 10 4.98 -6.58 -39.74
CA ALA A 10 5.18 -7.85 -39.02
C ALA A 10 6.65 -8.12 -38.64
N ALA A 11 7.61 -7.60 -39.43
CA ALA A 11 9.04 -7.72 -39.10
C ALA A 11 9.44 -6.85 -37.89
N GLY A 12 8.71 -5.77 -37.61
CA GLY A 12 8.93 -4.92 -36.44
C GLY A 12 8.56 -5.58 -35.11
N SER A 13 7.59 -6.52 -35.10
CA SER A 13 7.15 -7.20 -33.87
C SER A 13 8.08 -8.33 -33.40
N ALA A 14 8.97 -8.83 -34.24
CA ALA A 14 9.86 -9.95 -33.85
C ALA A 14 11.13 -9.48 -33.11
N ALA A 15 11.58 -8.23 -33.33
CA ALA A 15 12.76 -7.68 -32.67
C ALA A 15 12.49 -7.17 -31.24
N ALA A 16 11.22 -7.02 -30.85
CA ALA A 16 10.81 -6.58 -29.51
C ALA A 16 10.83 -7.71 -28.46
N PHE A 17 11.07 -8.96 -28.87
CA PHE A 17 11.11 -10.14 -28.00
C PHE A 17 12.47 -10.87 -28.01
N ALA A 18 13.56 -10.19 -28.35
CA ALA A 18 14.89 -10.74 -28.16
C ALA A 18 15.28 -10.69 -26.66
N PRO A 19 15.72 -11.81 -26.04
CA PRO A 19 16.19 -11.78 -24.66
C PRO A 19 17.44 -10.88 -24.59
N ALA A 20 17.34 -9.77 -23.85
CA ALA A 20 18.48 -8.92 -23.57
C ALA A 20 19.55 -9.72 -22.78
N PRO A 21 20.85 -9.54 -23.06
CA PRO A 21 21.90 -10.18 -22.27
C PRO A 21 21.80 -9.68 -20.83
N MET A 22 21.47 -10.60 -19.93
CA MET A 22 21.44 -10.37 -18.49
C MET A 22 22.86 -10.00 -18.06
N ALA A 23 23.08 -8.74 -17.70
CA ALA A 23 24.32 -8.32 -17.06
C ALA A 23 24.50 -9.18 -15.80
N LYS A 24 25.63 -9.88 -15.70
CA LYS A 24 26.00 -10.57 -14.47
C LYS A 24 26.21 -9.51 -13.39
N THR A 25 25.23 -9.32 -12.51
CA THR A 25 25.45 -8.56 -11.29
C THR A 25 26.47 -9.30 -10.46
N SER A 26 27.61 -8.64 -10.25
CA SER A 26 28.58 -9.00 -9.22
C SER A 26 27.84 -9.18 -7.90
N ALA A 27 28.02 -10.34 -7.27
CA ALA A 27 27.43 -10.65 -5.98
C ALA A 27 27.85 -9.58 -4.96
N VAL A 28 26.92 -8.68 -4.65
CA VAL A 28 27.04 -7.75 -3.53
C VAL A 28 26.94 -8.60 -2.26
N SER A 29 27.93 -8.46 -1.38
CA SER A 29 28.06 -9.25 -0.16
C SER A 29 26.81 -9.11 0.73
N LEU A 30 26.47 -10.19 1.44
CA LEU A 30 25.39 -10.33 2.45
C LEU A 30 25.29 -9.21 3.52
N ASN A 31 26.25 -8.28 3.58
CA ASN A 31 26.32 -7.17 4.55
C ASN A 31 26.29 -5.77 3.92
N ALA A 32 26.09 -5.63 2.59
CA ALA A 32 26.20 -4.32 1.94
C ALA A 32 25.10 -3.32 2.32
N PHE A 33 23.96 -3.81 2.81
CA PHE A 33 22.79 -3.00 3.16
C PHE A 33 22.55 -2.95 4.68
N ALA A 34 23.53 -3.36 5.50
CA ALA A 34 23.37 -3.43 6.96
C ALA A 34 23.28 -2.05 7.62
N ASP A 35 23.86 -1.02 7.00
CA ASP A 35 23.83 0.38 7.47
C ASP A 35 22.67 1.19 6.86
N GLU A 36 21.82 0.56 6.03
CA GLU A 36 20.68 1.23 5.41
C GLU A 36 19.57 1.52 6.42
N ILE A 37 18.81 2.58 6.15
CA ILE A 37 17.68 3.01 6.97
C ILE A 37 16.74 1.82 7.20
N GLY A 38 16.25 1.60 8.42
CA GLY A 38 15.32 0.51 8.71
C GLY A 38 15.92 -0.83 9.15
N ALA A 39 17.26 -0.97 9.16
CA ALA A 39 17.94 -2.02 9.91
C ALA A 39 18.06 -1.59 11.38
N LEU A 40 17.40 -2.32 12.28
CA LEU A 40 17.31 -1.95 13.70
C LEU A 40 17.53 -3.17 14.59
N PRO A 41 18.22 -3.02 15.74
CA PRO A 41 18.31 -4.08 16.74
C PRO A 41 16.90 -4.42 17.28
N PRO A 42 16.56 -5.69 17.59
CA PRO A 42 17.45 -6.86 17.73
C PRO A 42 17.70 -7.68 16.46
N VAL A 43 16.97 -7.42 15.36
CA VAL A 43 17.03 -8.24 14.13
C VAL A 43 18.04 -7.72 13.09
N GLY A 44 18.45 -6.46 13.20
CA GLY A 44 19.39 -5.85 12.24
C GLY A 44 18.82 -5.84 10.82
N PHE A 45 19.64 -6.22 9.85
CA PHE A 45 19.21 -6.43 8.47
C PHE A 45 18.50 -7.78 8.34
N TRP A 46 17.19 -7.74 8.13
CA TRP A 46 16.32 -8.92 8.09
C TRP A 46 15.96 -9.30 6.65
N ASP A 47 16.68 -10.26 6.08
CA ASP A 47 16.39 -10.87 4.78
C ASP A 47 16.55 -12.40 4.83
N PRO A 48 15.56 -13.14 5.35
CA PRO A 48 15.62 -14.60 5.43
C PRO A 48 15.44 -15.29 4.06
N ALA A 49 14.93 -14.57 3.06
CA ALA A 49 14.63 -15.11 1.73
C ALA A 49 15.74 -14.84 0.70
N GLY A 50 16.78 -14.09 1.07
CA GLY A 50 17.90 -13.74 0.19
C GLY A 50 17.48 -12.86 -0.98
N LEU A 51 16.45 -12.03 -0.81
CA LEU A 51 15.95 -11.15 -1.88
C LEU A 51 16.94 -10.02 -2.21
N SER A 52 17.87 -9.74 -1.30
CA SER A 52 18.96 -8.78 -1.47
C SER A 52 20.25 -9.39 -2.02
N ASP A 53 20.28 -10.71 -2.26
CA ASP A 53 21.47 -11.38 -2.77
C ASP A 53 21.67 -11.09 -4.27
N GLY A 54 22.79 -10.46 -4.62
CA GLY A 54 23.19 -10.23 -6.01
C GLY A 54 22.35 -9.19 -6.77
N ILE A 55 21.56 -8.37 -6.07
CA ILE A 55 20.85 -7.23 -6.65
C ILE A 55 21.73 -5.96 -6.67
N SER A 56 21.44 -5.05 -7.61
CA SER A 56 22.09 -3.73 -7.64
C SER A 56 21.45 -2.77 -6.63
N GLN A 57 22.15 -1.70 -6.26
CA GLN A 57 21.62 -0.67 -5.35
C GLN A 57 20.29 -0.10 -5.86
N GLU A 58 20.16 0.12 -7.17
CA GLU A 58 18.94 0.68 -7.76
C GLU A 58 17.73 -0.24 -7.56
N ARG A 59 17.94 -1.56 -7.62
CA ARG A 59 16.87 -2.53 -7.33
C ARG A 59 16.51 -2.58 -5.86
N PHE A 60 17.48 -2.40 -4.98
CA PHE A 60 17.21 -2.27 -3.55
C PHE A 60 16.38 -1.00 -3.25
N ASP A 61 16.72 0.13 -3.89
CA ASP A 61 15.98 1.39 -3.74
C ASP A 61 14.53 1.27 -4.26
N GLU A 62 14.32 0.53 -5.36
CA GLU A 62 12.98 0.19 -5.86
C GLU A 62 12.17 -0.62 -4.84
N TYR A 63 12.78 -1.64 -4.21
CA TYR A 63 12.12 -2.42 -3.17
C TYR A 63 11.83 -1.60 -1.92
N ARG A 64 12.74 -0.70 -1.53
CA ARG A 64 12.50 0.22 -0.42
C ARG A 64 11.39 1.21 -0.73
N LEU A 65 11.32 1.72 -1.96
CA LEU A 65 10.23 2.60 -2.39
C LEU A 65 8.89 1.84 -2.35
N ALA A 66 8.87 0.58 -2.81
CA ALA A 66 7.69 -0.27 -2.72
C ALA A 66 7.27 -0.50 -1.26
N GLU A 67 8.21 -0.83 -0.37
CA GLU A 67 7.96 -0.99 1.06
C GLU A 67 7.35 0.28 1.67
N LEU A 68 7.88 1.46 1.34
CA LEU A 68 7.37 2.74 1.82
C LEU A 68 5.96 3.04 1.29
N LYS A 69 5.69 2.78 0.01
CA LYS A 69 4.35 2.95 -0.58
C LYS A 69 3.32 2.06 0.10
N HIS A 70 3.62 0.76 0.28
CA HIS A 70 2.71 -0.17 0.95
C HIS A 70 2.51 0.19 2.43
N GLY A 71 3.58 0.60 3.13
CA GLY A 71 3.50 1.04 4.52
C GLY A 71 2.58 2.25 4.71
N ARG A 72 2.69 3.27 3.85
CA ARG A 72 1.81 4.46 3.91
C ARG A 72 0.35 4.13 3.62
N VAL A 73 0.10 3.29 2.62
CA VAL A 73 -1.26 2.85 2.29
C VAL A 73 -1.84 2.04 3.46
N ALA A 74 -1.06 1.14 4.07
CA ALA A 74 -1.51 0.37 5.21
C ALA A 74 -1.80 1.24 6.45
N GLN A 75 -0.97 2.24 6.73
CA GLN A 75 -1.22 3.21 7.82
C GLN A 75 -2.56 3.93 7.63
N MET A 76 -2.83 4.42 6.41
CA MET A 76 -4.11 5.05 6.08
C MET A 76 -5.27 4.06 6.13
N ALA A 77 -5.05 2.81 5.74
CA ALA A 77 -6.08 1.77 5.78
C ALA A 77 -6.48 1.39 7.23
N VAL A 78 -5.52 1.29 8.15
CA VAL A 78 -5.80 1.07 9.58
C VAL A 78 -6.62 2.22 10.16
N LEU A 79 -6.22 3.47 9.89
CA LEU A 79 -7.00 4.65 10.30
C LEU A 79 -8.40 4.66 9.65
N GLY A 80 -8.49 4.25 8.38
CA GLY A 80 -9.75 4.13 7.65
C GLY A 80 -10.68 3.04 8.19
N TYR A 81 -10.14 2.05 8.91
CA TYR A 81 -10.94 1.04 9.61
C TYR A 81 -11.50 1.58 10.93
N ILE A 82 -10.69 2.35 11.68
CA ILE A 82 -11.03 2.86 13.02
C ILE A 82 -11.91 4.13 12.94
N ALA A 83 -11.63 5.05 12.02
CA ALA A 83 -12.30 6.35 11.97
C ALA A 83 -13.82 6.26 11.75
N PRO A 84 -14.36 5.42 10.85
CA PRO A 84 -15.80 5.27 10.64
C PRO A 84 -16.55 4.66 11.84
N GLU A 85 -15.84 4.02 12.77
CA GLU A 85 -16.41 3.54 14.03
C GLU A 85 -16.61 4.69 15.03
N THR A 86 -15.71 5.67 15.01
CA THR A 86 -15.74 6.80 15.95
C THR A 86 -16.67 7.90 15.46
N TYR A 87 -16.62 8.23 14.16
CA TYR A 87 -17.38 9.33 13.60
C TYR A 87 -17.76 9.08 12.14
N ARG A 88 -19.02 9.33 11.81
CA ARG A 88 -19.54 9.30 10.44
C ARG A 88 -19.98 10.69 10.02
N PHE A 89 -19.59 11.08 8.82
CA PHE A 89 -20.00 12.36 8.25
C PHE A 89 -21.48 12.28 7.86
N GLY A 90 -22.33 13.15 8.42
CA GLY A 90 -23.77 13.16 8.16
C GLY A 90 -24.15 13.76 6.81
N TYR A 91 -23.70 13.17 5.70
CA TYR A 91 -24.09 13.56 4.34
C TYR A 91 -24.51 12.35 3.50
N ASP A 92 -25.24 12.64 2.42
CA ASP A 92 -25.72 11.65 1.46
C ASP A 92 -24.67 11.40 0.36
N LEU A 93 -24.38 10.12 0.11
CA LEU A 93 -23.36 9.71 -0.86
C LEU A 93 -23.86 9.76 -2.30
N THR A 94 -25.17 9.60 -2.48
CA THR A 94 -25.83 9.73 -3.79
C THR A 94 -26.53 11.09 -3.89
N PRO A 95 -26.48 11.74 -5.07
CA PRO A 95 -27.24 12.98 -5.32
C PRO A 95 -28.76 12.81 -5.09
N ASP A 96 -29.26 11.58 -5.19
CA ASP A 96 -30.65 11.22 -5.00
C ASP A 96 -31.03 10.95 -3.52
N GLY A 97 -30.08 11.00 -2.59
CA GLY A 97 -30.32 10.76 -1.15
C GLY A 97 -30.66 9.30 -0.79
N SER A 98 -30.37 8.37 -1.69
CA SER A 98 -30.71 6.94 -1.53
C SER A 98 -29.75 6.14 -0.64
N VAL A 99 -28.53 6.63 -0.44
CA VAL A 99 -27.53 6.01 0.44
C VAL A 99 -26.88 7.10 1.29
N SER A 100 -27.19 7.12 2.58
CA SER A 100 -26.54 7.99 3.55
C SER A 100 -25.29 7.33 4.12
N THR A 101 -24.31 8.13 4.52
CA THR A 101 -23.05 7.64 5.11
C THR A 101 -23.29 6.89 6.45
N SER A 102 -24.45 7.07 7.08
CA SER A 102 -24.89 6.31 8.26
C SER A 102 -25.21 4.85 7.96
N ASP A 103 -25.60 4.54 6.72
CA ASP A 103 -26.17 3.23 6.36
C ASP A 103 -25.10 2.28 5.83
N ILE A 104 -23.88 2.78 5.66
CA ILE A 104 -22.73 1.97 5.26
C ILE A 104 -22.25 1.13 6.47
N PRO A 105 -22.17 -0.20 6.32
CA PRO A 105 -21.57 -1.07 7.32
C PRO A 105 -20.06 -0.83 7.41
N ASN A 106 -19.45 -1.05 8.57
CA ASN A 106 -18.00 -0.91 8.73
C ASN A 106 -17.24 -2.07 8.04
N GLY A 107 -15.94 -1.88 7.85
CA GLY A 107 -15.04 -2.92 7.35
C GLY A 107 -15.21 -3.27 5.88
N LEU A 108 -15.00 -4.54 5.52
CA LEU A 108 -15.04 -5.05 4.16
C LEU A 108 -16.45 -5.01 3.56
N ALA A 109 -17.48 -5.06 4.40
CA ALA A 109 -18.87 -4.87 3.94
C ALA A 109 -19.10 -3.47 3.34
N ALA A 110 -18.34 -2.46 3.79
CA ALA A 110 -18.41 -1.10 3.23
C ALA A 110 -18.07 -1.09 1.74
N VAL A 111 -17.12 -1.94 1.32
CA VAL A 111 -16.61 -1.98 -0.05
C VAL A 111 -17.72 -2.34 -1.04
N ALA A 112 -18.61 -3.27 -0.65
CA ALA A 112 -19.75 -3.69 -1.46
C ALA A 112 -20.93 -2.71 -1.39
N ALA A 113 -21.04 -1.93 -0.32
CA ALA A 113 -22.12 -0.95 -0.14
C ALA A 113 -21.90 0.35 -0.94
N VAL A 114 -20.65 0.70 -1.25
CA VAL A 114 -20.34 1.91 -2.03
C VAL A 114 -20.76 1.73 -3.51
N PRO A 115 -21.52 2.68 -4.09
CA PRO A 115 -21.96 2.58 -5.48
C PRO A 115 -20.77 2.62 -6.45
N PHE A 116 -20.90 1.92 -7.57
CA PHE A 116 -19.84 1.78 -8.58
C PHE A 116 -19.29 3.12 -9.07
N LEU A 117 -20.15 4.14 -9.23
CA LEU A 117 -19.72 5.47 -9.66
C LEU A 117 -18.76 6.13 -8.66
N GLY A 118 -18.94 5.88 -7.35
CA GLY A 118 -18.02 6.35 -6.32
C GLY A 118 -16.64 5.70 -6.45
N TRP A 119 -16.59 4.39 -6.70
CA TRP A 119 -15.34 3.67 -6.96
C TRP A 119 -14.60 4.21 -8.19
N VAL A 120 -15.32 4.49 -9.28
CA VAL A 120 -14.72 5.08 -10.49
C VAL A 120 -14.11 6.44 -10.18
N GLN A 121 -14.78 7.29 -9.39
CA GLN A 121 -14.24 8.59 -8.99
C GLN A 121 -12.97 8.46 -8.14
N ILE A 122 -12.97 7.56 -7.14
CA ILE A 122 -11.82 7.32 -6.27
C ILE A 122 -10.64 6.81 -7.09
N VAL A 123 -10.84 5.76 -7.89
CA VAL A 123 -9.77 5.15 -8.71
C VAL A 123 -9.26 6.14 -9.76
N ALA A 124 -10.13 6.89 -10.42
CA ALA A 124 -9.73 7.92 -11.38
C ALA A 124 -8.91 9.02 -10.71
N PHE A 125 -9.33 9.51 -9.53
CA PHE A 125 -8.61 10.55 -8.80
C PHE A 125 -7.24 10.05 -8.32
N VAL A 126 -7.18 8.88 -7.67
CA VAL A 126 -5.92 8.28 -7.22
C VAL A 126 -4.99 8.00 -8.40
N GLY A 127 -5.53 7.46 -9.51
CA GLY A 127 -4.78 7.20 -10.73
C GLY A 127 -4.21 8.48 -11.37
N CYS A 128 -4.98 9.58 -11.39
CA CYS A 128 -4.49 10.88 -11.82
C CYS A 128 -3.38 11.39 -10.89
N VAL A 129 -3.53 11.26 -9.58
CA VAL A 129 -2.50 11.69 -8.61
C VAL A 129 -1.20 10.90 -8.79
N GLU A 130 -1.27 9.59 -8.96
CA GLU A 130 -0.08 8.75 -9.15
C GLU A 130 0.58 8.96 -10.51
N THR A 131 -0.19 9.21 -11.57
CA THR A 131 0.34 9.42 -12.93
C THR A 131 0.95 10.81 -13.11
N TYR A 132 0.26 11.85 -12.65
CA TYR A 132 0.67 13.24 -12.86
C TYR A 132 1.52 13.80 -11.72
N GLY A 133 1.64 13.09 -10.61
CA GLY A 133 2.45 13.52 -9.47
C GLY A 133 1.97 14.83 -8.85
N TRP A 134 0.66 15.07 -8.84
CA TRP A 134 0.07 16.37 -8.45
C TRP A 134 0.40 16.80 -7.00
N PHE A 135 0.95 15.89 -6.18
CA PHE A 135 1.41 16.12 -4.81
C PHE A 135 2.89 15.72 -4.58
N THR A 136 3.70 15.56 -5.63
CA THR A 136 5.13 15.22 -5.48
C THR A 136 6.02 16.44 -5.28
N SER A 137 5.46 17.65 -5.40
CA SER A 137 6.23 18.87 -5.14
C SER A 137 6.73 18.88 -3.69
N PRO A 138 8.00 19.27 -3.44
CA PRO A 138 8.59 19.30 -2.09
C PRO A 138 8.02 20.42 -1.19
N THR A 139 6.81 20.89 -1.48
CA THR A 139 6.06 21.83 -0.65
C THR A 139 5.69 21.15 0.65
N GLY A 140 6.37 21.53 1.73
CA GLY A 140 6.12 21.01 3.08
C GLY A 140 7.15 20.00 3.60
N VAL A 141 8.23 19.72 2.84
CA VAL A 141 9.39 19.02 3.41
C VAL A 141 10.05 19.97 4.40
N LEU A 142 9.92 19.66 5.69
CA LEU A 142 10.64 20.37 6.74
C LEU A 142 12.15 20.13 6.51
N ASP A 143 12.91 21.20 6.39
CA ASP A 143 14.37 21.14 6.31
C ASP A 143 14.92 20.79 7.70
N LEU A 144 14.87 19.50 8.03
CA LEU A 144 15.34 18.94 9.28
C LEU A 144 16.82 18.58 9.15
N PRO A 145 17.59 18.68 10.25
CA PRO A 145 18.96 18.18 10.24
C PRO A 145 18.97 16.66 9.97
N PRO A 146 20.04 16.15 9.33
CA PRO A 146 20.06 14.81 8.74
C PRO A 146 19.89 13.68 9.77
N ASP A 147 20.31 13.91 11.01
CA ASP A 147 20.15 12.99 12.14
C ASP A 147 18.68 12.80 12.55
N ILE A 148 17.92 13.89 12.63
CA ILE A 148 16.49 13.85 12.97
C ILE A 148 15.69 13.26 11.81
N LEU A 149 16.07 13.59 10.57
CA LEU A 149 15.43 13.10 9.36
C LEU A 149 15.54 11.57 9.26
N ALA A 150 16.74 11.00 9.43
CA ALA A 150 16.95 9.55 9.40
C ALA A 150 16.13 8.83 10.49
N LYS A 151 16.04 9.42 11.69
CA LYS A 151 15.22 8.89 12.79
C LYS A 151 13.73 8.86 12.45
N ARG A 152 13.20 9.91 11.80
CA ARG A 152 11.79 9.98 11.40
C ARG A 152 11.47 9.03 10.26
N GLN A 153 12.35 8.91 9.26
CA GLN A 153 12.18 7.93 8.18
C GLN A 153 12.20 6.50 8.71
N THR A 154 13.08 6.20 9.66
CA THR A 154 13.12 4.91 10.34
C THR A 154 11.82 4.64 11.10
N ALA A 155 11.32 5.65 11.82
CA ALA A 155 10.03 5.54 12.52
C ALA A 155 8.87 5.35 11.54
N GLU A 156 8.82 6.09 10.44
CA GLU A 156 7.80 5.93 9.39
C GLU A 156 7.78 4.50 8.86
N LEU A 157 8.96 3.95 8.55
CA LEU A 157 9.10 2.58 8.06
C LEU A 157 8.63 1.56 9.10
N GLN A 158 8.98 1.74 10.38
CA GLN A 158 8.54 0.85 11.47
C GLN A 158 7.02 0.87 11.65
N HIS A 159 6.41 2.06 11.67
CA HIS A 159 4.95 2.17 11.76
C HIS A 159 4.28 1.61 10.50
N GLY A 160 4.89 1.74 9.32
CA GLY A 160 4.41 1.14 8.08
C GLY A 160 4.42 -0.39 8.13
N ARG A 161 5.52 -1.00 8.58
CA ARG A 161 5.64 -2.46 8.78
C ARG A 161 4.60 -2.99 9.77
N LEU A 162 4.44 -2.30 10.90
CA LEU A 162 3.43 -2.65 11.90
C LEU A 162 2.01 -2.52 11.33
N ALA A 163 1.74 -1.44 10.60
CA ALA A 163 0.43 -1.21 9.99
C ALA A 163 0.08 -2.25 8.93
N MET A 164 1.05 -2.73 8.15
CA MET A 164 0.83 -3.81 7.18
C MET A 164 0.35 -5.09 7.86
N LEU A 165 0.94 -5.45 9.01
CA LEU A 165 0.51 -6.61 9.82
C LEU A 165 -0.86 -6.36 10.49
N ALA A 166 -1.05 -5.18 11.06
CA ALA A 166 -2.31 -4.81 11.71
C ALA A 166 -3.49 -4.83 10.72
N PHE A 167 -3.30 -4.28 9.52
CA PHE A 167 -4.32 -4.29 8.47
C PHE A 167 -4.68 -5.70 8.00
N LEU A 168 -3.68 -6.59 7.90
CA LEU A 168 -3.92 -8.00 7.55
C LEU A 168 -4.79 -8.69 8.62
N GLU A 169 -4.51 -8.48 9.90
CA GLU A 169 -5.32 -9.04 10.98
C GLU A 169 -6.74 -8.44 11.00
N LEU A 170 -6.88 -7.14 10.76
CA LEU A 170 -8.20 -6.50 10.65
C LEU A 170 -9.03 -7.11 9.52
N ILE A 171 -8.44 -7.30 8.33
CA ILE A 171 -9.12 -7.98 7.21
C ILE A 171 -9.47 -9.42 7.58
N ARG A 172 -8.56 -10.14 8.23
CA ARG A 172 -8.78 -11.53 8.60
C ARG A 172 -9.97 -11.66 9.55
N HIS A 173 -9.98 -10.87 10.62
CA HIS A 173 -11.08 -10.87 11.60
C HIS A 173 -12.41 -10.47 10.96
N ASP A 174 -12.41 -9.41 10.14
CA ASP A 174 -13.62 -8.96 9.47
C ASP A 174 -14.15 -9.98 8.45
N SER A 175 -13.26 -10.61 7.67
CA SER A 175 -13.63 -11.70 6.75
C SER A 175 -14.22 -12.91 7.48
N GLN A 176 -13.76 -13.23 8.69
CA GLN A 176 -14.31 -14.33 9.48
C GLN A 176 -15.69 -13.96 10.05
N ASN A 177 -15.86 -12.72 10.51
CA ASN A 177 -17.14 -12.20 10.99
C ASN A 177 -18.21 -12.16 9.89
N LEU A 178 -17.82 -11.91 8.63
CA LEU A 178 -18.74 -11.97 7.48
C LEU A 178 -19.26 -13.39 7.19
N VAL A 179 -18.47 -14.43 7.48
CA VAL A 179 -18.84 -15.83 7.22
C VAL A 179 -19.63 -16.43 8.38
N GLN A 180 -19.26 -16.11 9.62
CA GLN A 180 -19.97 -16.54 10.82
C GLN A 180 -20.04 -15.39 11.83
N PRO A 181 -21.21 -14.74 12.01
CA PRO A 181 -21.34 -13.69 13.00
C PRO A 181 -21.11 -14.27 14.41
N GLY A 182 -20.19 -13.67 15.17
CA GLY A 182 -19.87 -14.07 16.53
C GLY A 182 -18.81 -15.17 16.68
N PHE A 183 -18.02 -15.49 15.64
CA PHE A 183 -16.93 -16.49 15.71
C PHE A 183 -15.91 -16.18 16.84
N ASP A 184 -15.66 -14.90 17.09
CA ASP A 184 -14.72 -14.42 18.11
C ASP A 184 -15.36 -14.14 19.49
N GLY A 185 -16.67 -14.42 19.67
CA GLY A 185 -17.35 -14.31 20.97
C GLY A 185 -17.64 -12.89 21.48
N TYR A 186 -17.47 -11.85 20.66
CA TYR A 186 -17.97 -10.51 20.94
C TYR A 186 -18.87 -10.05 19.79
N ASP A 187 -20.14 -9.81 20.10
CA ASP A 187 -21.22 -9.61 19.13
C ASP A 187 -21.07 -8.33 18.29
N HIS A 188 -20.17 -7.41 18.66
CA HIS A 188 -20.10 -6.08 18.06
C HIS A 188 -18.66 -5.58 17.83
N LEU A 189 -18.41 -5.32 16.54
CA LEU A 189 -17.41 -4.43 15.94
C LEU A 189 -16.07 -5.07 15.55
N ILE A 190 -15.09 -5.06 16.42
CA ILE A 190 -13.79 -5.70 16.27
C ILE A 190 -13.55 -6.26 17.66
N THR A 191 -13.44 -7.58 17.74
CA THR A 191 -13.39 -8.37 18.96
C THR A 191 -12.03 -8.18 19.66
N GLY A 192 -11.73 -7.02 20.25
CA GLY A 192 -10.42 -6.86 20.91
C GLY A 192 -10.02 -5.60 21.67
N LEU A 193 -10.76 -4.49 21.67
CA LEU A 193 -10.34 -3.28 22.42
C LEU A 193 -11.41 -2.82 23.42
N PRO A 194 -11.45 -3.43 24.62
CA PRO A 194 -12.47 -3.14 25.64
C PRO A 194 -12.35 -1.76 26.30
N PHE A 195 -11.31 -0.96 26.03
CA PHE A 195 -11.09 0.33 26.71
C PHE A 195 -11.81 1.53 26.07
N ILE A 196 -12.47 1.38 24.92
CA ILE A 196 -13.17 2.46 24.22
C ILE A 196 -14.65 2.58 24.67
N TYR A 197 -15.17 1.59 25.40
CA TYR A 197 -16.59 1.49 25.77
C TYR A 197 -16.91 1.90 27.23
N ASN A 198 -16.04 2.69 27.88
CA ASN A 198 -16.32 3.33 29.18
C ASN A 198 -16.36 4.86 29.06
#